data_AF-A0A3D3DM08-F1
#
_entry.id   AF-A0A3D3DM08-F1
#
_cell.length_a   1.000
_cell.length_b   1.000
_cell.length_c   1.000
_cell.angle_alpha   90.00
_cell.angle_beta   90.00
_cell.angle_gamma   90.00
#
_symmetry.space_group_name_H-M   'P 1'
#
loop_
_entity.id
_entity.type
_entity.pdbx_description
1 polymer ?
#
loop_
_entity_poly.entity_id
_entity_poly.type
_entity_poly.pdbx_seq_one_letter_code
_entity_poly.pdbx_strand_id
1 'polypeptide(L)' 'ALQMLGTLQLEGDTWALVSAPDGEIHRVMVGSYLGQNNGKIIAIDSSEGVLEIEERYRGVSGRWELRPSEMRSGR' A
#
# COMPACT_ATOMS: atom_id res chain seq x y z
N ALA A 1 -12.60 2.16 -3.02
CA ALA A 1 -11.19 2.07 -3.44
C ALA A 1 -10.36 1.65 -2.23
N LEU A 2 -9.11 1.23 -2.40
CA LEU A 2 -8.23 1.01 -1.25
C LEU A 2 -8.00 2.33 -0.51
N GLN A 3 -8.02 2.28 0.82
CA GLN A 3 -7.73 3.44 1.67
C GLN A 3 -6.79 3.05 2.79
N MET A 4 -5.72 3.81 2.99
CA MET A 4 -4.89 3.69 4.17
C MET A 4 -5.62 4.32 5.35
N LEU A 5 -5.80 3.56 6.43
CA LEU A 5 -6.45 4.03 7.65
C LEU A 5 -5.42 4.56 8.66
N GLY A 6 -4.19 4.07 8.60
CA GLY A 6 -3.12 4.48 9.51
C GLY A 6 -2.04 3.42 9.64
N THR A 7 -1.25 3.52 10.71
CA THR A 7 -0.22 2.56 11.06
C THR A 7 -0.44 1.99 12.46
N LEU A 8 0.08 0.79 12.69
CA LEU A 8 0.05 0.09 13.96
C LEU A 8 1.45 -0.42 14.27
N GLN A 9 2.01 -0.03 15.40
CA GLN A 9 3.24 -0.63 15.92
C GLN A 9 2.87 -1.77 16.86
N LEU A 10 3.37 -2.98 16.60
CA LEU A 10 3.16 -4.14 17.45
C LEU A 10 4.46 -4.95 17.54
N GLU A 11 4.91 -5.24 18.76
CA GLU A 11 6.11 -6.06 19.01
C GLU A 11 7.40 -5.58 18.33
N GLY A 12 7.47 -4.27 18.04
CA GLY A 12 8.61 -3.66 17.33
C GLY A 12 8.41 -3.57 15.82
N ASP A 13 7.41 -4.24 15.26
CA ASP A 13 7.08 -4.18 13.84
C ASP A 13 6.06 -3.10 13.50
N THR A 14 6.25 -2.46 12.35
CA THR A 14 5.35 -1.44 11.81
C THR A 14 4.43 -2.07 10.77
N TRP A 15 3.13 -1.93 10.99
CA TRP A 15 2.07 -2.38 10.10
C TRP A 15 1.31 -1.19 9.54
N ALA A 16 0.86 -1.28 8.29
CA ALA A 16 -0.15 -0.40 7.74
C ALA A 16 -1.53 -1.07 7.82
N LEU A 17 -2.54 -0.27 8.13
CA LEU A 17 -3.94 -0.67 8.12
C LEU A 17 -4.56 -0.17 6.81
N VAL A 18 -5.06 -1.07 5.97
CA VAL A 18 -5.64 -0.75 4.67
C VAL A 18 -7.05 -1.29 4.59
N SER A 19 -8.03 -0.43 4.30
CA SER A 19 -9.41 -0.81 4.03
C SER A 19 -9.58 -1.17 2.56
N ALA A 20 -10.19 -2.32 2.30
CA ALA A 20 -10.63 -2.75 0.98
C ALA A 20 -12.01 -2.15 0.62
N PRO A 21 -12.39 -2.09 -0.67
CA PRO A 21 -13.66 -1.52 -1.09
C PRO A 21 -14.91 -2.20 -0.50
N ASP A 22 -14.79 -3.45 -0.07
CA ASP A 22 -15.83 -4.23 0.62
C ASP A 22 -15.90 -3.96 2.13
N GLY A 23 -15.00 -3.12 2.65
CA GLY A 23 -14.92 -2.76 4.07
C GLY A 23 -14.00 -3.65 4.90
N GLU A 24 -13.36 -4.68 4.31
CA GLU A 24 -12.41 -5.51 5.04
C GLU A 24 -11.11 -4.75 5.33
N ILE A 25 -10.65 -4.81 6.59
CA ILE A 25 -9.39 -4.18 7.01
C ILE A 25 -8.26 -5.19 6.98
N HIS A 26 -7.27 -4.90 6.17
CA HIS A 26 -6.06 -5.69 6.02
C HIS A 26 -4.92 -5.05 6.82
N ARG A 27 -4.18 -5.88 7.56
CA ARG A 27 -2.90 -5.52 8.18
C ARG A 27 -1.78 -6.00 7.27
N VAL A 28 -0.93 -5.06 6.85
CA VAL A 28 0.14 -5.35 5.89
C VAL A 28 1.46 -4.73 6.34
N MET A 29 2.55 -5.34 5.92
CA MET A 29 3.91 -4.89 6.22
C MET A 29 4.72 -4.72 4.93
N VAL A 30 5.90 -4.11 5.02
CA VAL A 30 6.82 -4.00 3.87
C VAL A 30 7.03 -5.37 3.22
N GLY A 31 6.90 -5.43 1.89
CA GLY A 31 6.96 -6.67 1.11
C GLY A 31 5.62 -7.37 0.88
N SER A 32 4.55 -6.98 1.59
CA SER A 32 3.18 -7.44 1.33
C SER A 32 2.65 -6.87 0.00
N TYR A 33 1.54 -7.42 -0.49
CA TYR A 33 0.90 -7.02 -1.74
C TYR A 33 -0.54 -6.55 -1.51
N LEU A 34 -0.98 -5.59 -2.31
CA LEU A 34 -2.28 -4.93 -2.19
C LEU A 34 -2.92 -4.69 -3.56
N GLY A 35 -4.24 -4.65 -3.60
CA GLY A 35 -4.99 -4.13 -4.74
C GLY A 35 -4.98 -5.01 -5.98
N GLN A 36 -5.70 -4.57 -7.01
CA GLN A 36 -5.93 -5.37 -8.22
C GLN A 36 -4.68 -5.49 -9.10
N ASN A 37 -3.73 -4.56 -8.99
CA ASN A 37 -2.49 -4.56 -9.77
C ASN A 37 -1.32 -5.25 -9.05
N ASN A 38 -1.58 -5.96 -7.94
CA ASN A 38 -0.56 -6.57 -7.08
C ASN A 38 0.54 -5.57 -6.69
N GLY A 39 0.13 -4.42 -6.17
CA GLY A 39 1.03 -3.38 -5.69
C GLY A 39 1.84 -3.89 -4.51
N LYS A 40 3.17 -3.96 -4.65
CA LYS A 40 4.06 -4.36 -3.57
C LYS A 40 4.29 -3.19 -2.64
N ILE A 41 4.15 -3.38 -1.34
CA ILE A 41 4.51 -2.36 -0.35
C ILE A 41 6.03 -2.25 -0.26
N ILE A 42 6.55 -1.06 -0.52
CA ILE A 42 8.00 -0.78 -0.51
C ILE A 42 8.41 0.03 0.71
N ALA A 43 7.53 0.85 1.28
CA ALA A 43 7.78 1.60 2.50
C ALA A 43 6.49 1.91 3.28
N ILE A 44 6.63 2.05 4.60
CA ILE A 44 5.58 2.52 5.51
C ILE A 44 6.20 3.64 6.36
N ASP A 45 5.74 4.88 6.16
CA ASP A 45 6.11 6.01 6.99
C ASP A 45 5.01 6.24 8.04
N SER A 46 5.29 5.83 9.27
CA SER A 46 4.36 5.99 10.39
C SER A 46 4.25 7.43 10.88
N SER A 47 5.28 8.26 10.71
CA SER A 47 5.27 9.67 11.12
C SER A 47 4.36 10.51 10.23
N GLU A 48 4.47 10.32 8.92
CA GLU A 48 3.70 11.07 7.93
C GLU A 48 2.38 10.39 7.55
N GLY A 49 2.16 9.15 8.03
CA GLY A 49 0.98 8.34 7.70
C GLY A 49 0.92 8.02 6.20
N VAL A 50 2.06 7.68 5.61
CA VAL A 50 2.21 7.40 4.18
C VAL A 50 2.56 5.94 3.96
N LEU A 51 1.90 5.32 2.99
CA LEU A 51 2.17 3.98 2.48
C LEU A 51 2.60 4.08 1.03
N GLU A 52 3.81 3.64 0.72
CA GLU A 52 4.33 3.59 -0.64
C GLU A 52 4.20 2.19 -1.23
N ILE A 53 3.65 2.12 -2.44
CA ILE A 53 3.47 0.88 -3.19
C ILE A 53 4.07 1.00 -4.58
N GLU A 54 4.47 -0.14 -5.13
CA GLU A 54 4.97 -0.26 -6.49
C GLU A 54 4.08 -1.23 -7.27
N GLU A 55 3.38 -0.70 -8.28
CA GLU A 55 2.43 -1.46 -9.10
C GLU A 55 3.02 -1.78 -10.47
N ARG A 56 2.74 -2.99 -10.98
CA ARG A 56 3.07 -3.34 -12.36
C ARG A 56 1.92 -2.93 -13.27
N TYR A 57 2.23 -2.20 -14.33
CA TYR A 57 1.25 -1.82 -15.36
C TYR A 57 1.81 -2.05 -16.76
N ARG A 58 0.90 -2.08 -17.74
CA ARG A 58 1.26 -2.18 -19.16
C ARG A 58 1.45 -0.76 -19.70
N GLY A 59 2.70 -0.41 -20.00
CA GLY A 59 3.01 0.88 -20.61
C GLY A 59 2.52 0.98 -22.05
N VAL A 60 2.60 2.19 -22.63
CA VAL A 60 2.20 2.47 -24.03
C VAL A 60 2.99 1.60 -25.02
N SER A 61 4.22 1.22 -24.66
CA SER A 61 5.08 0.32 -25.44
C SER A 61 4.66 -1.16 -25.38
N GLY A 62 3.68 -1.52 -24.56
CA GLY A 62 3.27 -2.90 -24.29
C GLY A 62 4.22 -3.66 -23.34
N ARG A 63 5.28 -3.04 -22.83
CA ARG A 63 6.15 -3.63 -21.80
C ARG A 63 5.54 -3.47 -20.41
N TRP A 64 5.95 -4.35 -19.50
CA TRP A 64 5.68 -4.18 -18.07
C TRP A 64 6.55 -3.06 -17.53
N GLU A 65 5.91 -2.09 -16.89
CA GLU A 65 6.55 -0.96 -16.24
C GLU A 65 6.09 -0.90 -14.78
N LEU A 66 6.92 -0.30 -13.93
CA LEU A 66 6.64 -0.11 -12.51
C LEU A 66 6.23 1.34 -12.29
N ARG A 67 5.15 1.53 -11.52
CA ARG A 67 4.69 2.85 -11.11
C ARG A 67 4.66 2.92 -9.59
N PRO A 68 5.36 3.90 -8.99
CA PRO A 68 5.18 4.21 -7.58
C PRO A 68 3.83 4.91 -7.37
N SER A 69 3.15 4.53 -6.30
CA SER A 69 1.91 5.14 -5.85
C SER A 69 1.97 5.33 -4.32
N GLU A 70 1.39 6.41 -3.83
CA GLU A 70 1.29 6.71 -2.40
C GLU A 70 -0.17 6.65 -1.95
N MET A 71 -0.41 6.08 -0.77
CA MET A 71 -1.65 6.23 -0.02
C MET A 71 -1.36 6.96 1.28
N ARG A 72 -2.23 7.89 1.66
CA ARG A 72 -2.09 8.68 2.89
C ARG A 72 -3.26 8.41 3.81
N SER A 73 -3.00 8.24 5.10
CA SER A 73 -4.05 8.11 6.10
C SER A 73 -4.81 9.42 6.27
N GLY A 74 -6.14 9.34 6.39
CA GLY A 74 -6.99 10.50 6.69
C GLY A 74 -7.42 11.35 5.48
N ARG A 75 -7.36 10.80 4.26
CA ARG A 75 -7.96 11.40 3.05
C ARG A 75 -9.14 10.60 2.52
#